data_AF-A0A3B9GGF8-F1
#
_entry.id   AF-A0A3B9GGF8-F1
#
_cell.length_a   1.000
_cell.length_b   1.000
_cell.length_c   1.000
_cell.angle_alpha   90.00
_cell.angle_beta   90.00
_cell.angle_gamma   90.00
#
_symmetry.space_group_name_H-M   'P 1'
#
loop_
_entity.id
_entity.type
_entity.pdbx_description
1 polymer ?
#
loop_
_entity_poly.entity_id
_entity_poly.type
_entity_poly.pdbx_seq_one_letter_code
_entity_poly.pdbx_strand_id
1 'polypeptide(L)'
;MLVPRVRKLYDIDPRSWEHPADRAALGALKQLKGLDELVSSLVSMSTERSLKLMQLASSVKVTERQFPRVHTLMGEVVDTFDWPYRPPVFVTQSPFFNAGVLGVKEPFIVLNSSLLRGFDESELKAVLAHEFAHIMSGHTLYKTLIWMVTNISLLMLPITQLLLRPIIAALAEWNRKSELSADRAELLAVQDDKPSLNVLMRMAGGEDLSQVNLNDFFEQAQEYDNQKTLLDSIHKLLNQLWLSHPYPVERIQELKSWSSSGAYRAILDGNYLKRGLSTAKAEEEIKAGFDFYKKELEESDDPLARLATGLGQGIEKAVGDLGDTIKDLFGRG
;
A
#
# COMPACT_ATOMS: atom_id res chain seq x y z
N MET A 1 6.05 16.86 29.24
CA MET A 1 6.42 15.61 28.56
C MET A 1 7.58 15.91 27.63
N LEU A 2 8.68 15.15 27.71
CA LEU A 2 9.74 15.21 26.71
C LEU A 2 9.20 14.52 25.45
N VAL A 3 9.05 15.26 24.36
CA VAL A 3 8.71 14.66 23.05
C VAL A 3 9.87 13.75 22.65
N PRO A 4 9.66 12.44 22.44
CA PRO A 4 10.73 11.55 22.00
C PRO A 4 11.34 12.08 20.71
N ARG A 5 12.67 12.18 20.67
CA ARG A 5 13.36 12.63 19.45
C ARG A 5 13.23 11.54 18.39
N VAL A 6 12.55 11.86 17.29
CA VAL A 6 12.46 11.01 16.09
C VAL A 6 13.87 10.68 15.61
N ARG A 7 14.17 9.40 15.43
CA ARG A 7 15.46 8.90 14.95
C ARG A 7 15.52 9.00 13.44
N LYS A 8 16.59 9.59 12.91
CA LYS A 8 16.87 9.58 11.47
C LYS A 8 17.32 8.19 11.02
N LEU A 9 16.69 7.66 9.98
CA LEU A 9 16.95 6.37 9.34
C LEU A 9 17.85 6.60 8.12
N TYR A 10 19.13 6.91 8.36
CA TYR A 10 20.11 7.20 7.31
C TYR A 10 20.11 6.15 6.21
N ASP A 11 20.03 6.56 4.96
CA ASP A 11 20.10 5.68 3.80
C ASP A 11 19.20 4.44 3.82
N ILE A 12 18.08 4.45 4.56
CA ILE A 12 17.19 3.29 4.61
C ILE A 12 16.62 2.96 3.23
N ASP A 13 16.70 1.68 2.87
CA ASP A 13 16.13 1.13 1.65
C ASP A 13 14.65 0.76 1.89
N PRO A 14 13.74 1.09 0.95
CA PRO A 14 12.32 0.77 1.05
C PRO A 14 11.96 -0.67 1.36
N ARG A 15 12.78 -1.61 0.88
CA ARG A 15 12.60 -3.03 1.16
C ARG A 15 12.67 -3.38 2.65
N SER A 16 13.18 -2.47 3.48
CA SER A 16 13.21 -2.62 4.94
C SER A 16 11.82 -2.57 5.58
N TRP A 17 10.88 -1.80 5.01
CA TRP A 17 9.52 -1.65 5.54
C TRP A 17 8.45 -2.28 4.65
N GLU A 18 8.73 -2.47 3.35
CA GLU A 18 7.76 -3.01 2.41
C GLU A 18 7.13 -4.31 2.88
N HIS A 19 5.81 -4.37 2.78
CA HIS A 19 5.03 -5.54 3.09
C HIS A 19 5.39 -6.67 2.11
N PRO A 20 5.65 -7.92 2.57
CA PRO A 20 5.91 -9.03 1.67
C PRO A 20 4.80 -9.24 0.62
N ALA A 21 3.53 -9.14 1.02
CA ALA A 21 2.40 -9.23 0.10
C ALA A 21 2.40 -8.13 -0.98
N ASP A 22 2.88 -6.92 -0.68
CA ASP A 22 3.00 -5.85 -1.67
C ASP A 22 4.03 -6.22 -2.75
N ARG A 23 5.25 -6.59 -2.33
CA ARG A 23 6.31 -7.03 -3.26
C ARG A 23 5.87 -8.21 -4.11
N ALA A 24 5.16 -9.15 -3.50
CA ALA A 24 4.65 -10.33 -4.18
C ALA A 24 3.53 -9.99 -5.18
N ALA A 25 2.55 -9.20 -4.77
CA ALA A 25 1.47 -8.73 -5.65
C ALA A 25 2.03 -7.90 -6.82
N LEU A 26 3.02 -7.05 -6.56
CA LEU A 26 3.69 -6.27 -7.60
C LEU A 26 4.46 -7.16 -8.58
N GLY A 27 5.15 -8.18 -8.06
CA GLY A 27 5.85 -9.18 -8.85
C GLY A 27 4.92 -9.98 -9.76
N ALA A 28 3.74 -10.36 -9.25
CA ALA A 28 2.71 -11.03 -10.03
C ALA A 28 2.06 -10.11 -11.07
N LEU A 29 1.74 -8.87 -10.68
CA LEU A 29 1.20 -7.83 -11.55
C LEU A 29 2.11 -7.60 -12.77
N LYS A 30 3.43 -7.49 -12.55
CA LYS A 30 4.44 -7.32 -13.61
C LYS A 30 4.51 -8.48 -14.62
N GLN A 31 3.95 -9.64 -14.31
CA GLN A 31 3.91 -10.79 -15.23
C GLN A 31 2.67 -10.80 -16.13
N LEU A 32 1.71 -9.89 -15.90
CA LEU A 32 0.49 -9.83 -16.70
C LEU A 32 0.76 -9.26 -18.09
N LYS A 33 0.40 -10.04 -19.12
CA LYS A 33 0.40 -9.58 -20.51
C LYS A 33 -0.50 -8.35 -20.67
N GLY A 34 -0.04 -7.34 -21.40
CA GLY A 34 -0.81 -6.11 -21.63
C GLY A 34 -0.50 -4.97 -20.66
N LEU A 35 0.18 -5.24 -19.53
CA LEU A 35 0.51 -4.20 -18.56
C LEU A 35 1.56 -3.23 -19.11
N ASP A 36 2.59 -3.74 -19.80
CA ASP A 36 3.66 -2.93 -20.37
C ASP A 36 3.13 -1.95 -21.42
N GLU A 37 2.15 -2.37 -22.22
CA GLU A 37 1.46 -1.51 -23.19
C GLU A 37 0.66 -0.39 -22.51
N LEU A 38 -0.04 -0.69 -21.40
CA LEU A 38 -0.75 0.32 -20.61
C LEU A 38 0.21 1.34 -19.97
N VAL A 39 1.31 0.84 -19.40
CA VAL A 39 2.36 1.69 -18.81
C VAL A 39 3.02 2.54 -19.90
N SER A 40 3.34 1.96 -21.06
CA SER A 40 3.94 2.70 -22.18
C SER A 40 2.99 3.78 -22.73
N SER A 41 1.70 3.47 -22.84
CA SER A 41 0.67 4.45 -23.22
C SER A 41 0.62 5.62 -22.21
N LEU A 42 0.63 5.32 -20.91
CA LEU A 42 0.69 6.30 -19.83
C LEU A 42 1.90 7.25 -19.95
N VAL A 43 3.08 6.68 -20.19
CA VAL A 43 4.36 7.42 -20.25
C VAL A 43 4.51 8.20 -21.56
N SER A 44 3.98 7.70 -22.67
CA SER A 44 4.07 8.35 -23.99
C SER A 44 3.05 9.47 -24.20
N MET A 45 1.86 9.35 -23.61
CA MET A 45 0.97 10.49 -23.43
C MET A 45 1.66 11.46 -22.48
N SER A 46 1.64 12.77 -22.76
CA SER A 46 2.23 13.83 -21.92
C SER A 46 1.52 14.02 -20.56
N THR A 47 1.00 12.93 -20.00
CA THR A 47 0.13 12.81 -18.83
C THR A 47 0.75 13.43 -17.60
N GLU A 48 2.03 13.17 -17.31
CA GLU A 48 2.65 13.72 -16.10
C GLU A 48 2.65 15.26 -16.11
N ARG A 49 2.99 15.87 -17.25
CA ARG A 49 2.91 17.32 -17.43
C ARG A 49 1.46 17.80 -17.31
N SER A 50 0.51 17.07 -17.90
CA SER A 50 -0.92 17.40 -17.81
C SER A 50 -1.44 17.36 -16.37
N LEU A 51 -1.13 16.31 -15.61
CA LEU A 51 -1.50 16.16 -14.20
C LEU A 51 -0.90 17.27 -13.34
N LYS A 52 0.38 17.59 -13.57
CA LYS A 52 1.05 18.70 -12.87
C LYS A 52 0.43 20.05 -13.23
N LEU A 53 0.09 20.29 -14.51
CA LEU A 53 -0.61 21.49 -14.95
C LEU A 53 -2.00 21.60 -14.35
N MET A 54 -2.73 20.48 -14.25
CA MET A 54 -4.03 20.42 -13.57
C MET A 54 -3.89 20.89 -12.13
N GLN A 55 -2.95 20.33 -11.35
CA GLN A 55 -2.74 20.76 -9.97
C GLN A 55 -2.25 22.20 -9.84
N LEU A 56 -1.38 22.67 -10.75
CA LEU A 56 -0.97 24.08 -10.77
C LEU A 56 -2.13 25.03 -11.05
N ALA A 57 -3.14 24.59 -11.81
CA ALA A 57 -4.31 25.39 -12.16
C ALA A 57 -5.41 25.36 -11.07
N SER A 58 -5.59 24.24 -10.38
CA SER A 58 -6.75 24.01 -9.50
C SER A 58 -6.43 23.87 -8.01
N SER A 59 -5.15 23.81 -7.63
CA SER A 59 -4.70 23.53 -6.27
C SER A 59 -3.65 24.54 -5.80
N VAL A 60 -3.48 24.67 -4.48
CA VAL A 60 -2.47 25.56 -3.92
C VAL A 60 -1.18 24.78 -3.69
N LYS A 61 -0.09 25.21 -4.30
CA LYS A 61 1.24 24.61 -4.10
C LYS A 61 1.76 24.94 -2.70
N VAL A 62 2.22 23.94 -1.97
CA VAL A 62 2.84 24.11 -0.65
C VAL A 62 4.23 24.71 -0.82
N THR A 63 4.50 25.78 -0.06
CA THR A 63 5.80 26.47 0.02
C THR A 63 6.04 26.92 1.46
N GLU A 64 7.20 27.48 1.76
CA GLU A 64 7.46 28.10 3.08
C GLU A 64 6.43 29.19 3.43
N ARG A 65 5.82 29.83 2.42
CA ARG A 65 4.83 30.90 2.61
C ARG A 65 3.38 30.46 2.40
N GLN A 66 3.15 29.25 1.88
CA GLN A 66 1.82 28.70 1.61
C GLN A 66 1.72 27.31 2.26
N PHE A 67 0.89 27.20 3.30
CA PHE A 67 0.85 26.04 4.19
C PHE A 67 2.22 25.75 4.85
N PRO A 68 2.80 26.70 5.61
CA PRO A 68 4.12 26.54 6.25
C PRO A 68 4.20 25.32 7.16
N ARG A 69 3.09 24.97 7.84
CA ARG A 69 2.97 23.74 8.65
C ARG A 69 3.22 22.49 7.80
N VAL A 70 2.49 22.32 6.70
CA VAL A 70 2.66 21.18 5.76
C VAL A 70 4.08 21.16 5.19
N HIS A 71 4.61 22.33 4.82
CA HIS A 71 5.97 22.46 4.32
C HIS A 71 7.00 21.93 5.32
N THR A 72 6.89 22.35 6.58
CA THR A 72 7.78 21.94 7.67
C THR A 72 7.70 20.43 7.90
N LEU A 73 6.48 19.89 8.08
CA LEU A 73 6.27 18.47 8.32
C LEU A 73 6.80 17.60 7.17
N MET A 74 6.60 18.00 5.91
CA MET A 74 7.18 17.28 4.77
C MET A 74 8.72 17.32 4.80
N GLY A 75 9.32 18.43 5.23
CA GLY A 75 10.76 18.54 5.42
C GLY A 75 11.27 17.56 6.48
N GLU A 76 10.58 17.46 7.61
CA GLU A 76 10.91 16.49 8.67
C GLU A 76 10.78 15.06 8.19
N VAL A 77 9.72 14.71 7.45
CA VAL A 77 9.53 13.36 6.90
C VAL A 77 10.68 12.99 5.96
N VAL A 78 11.05 13.89 5.03
CA VAL A 78 12.19 13.68 4.12
C VAL A 78 13.49 13.49 4.90
N ASP A 79 13.70 14.31 5.94
CA ASP A 79 14.88 14.18 6.80
C ASP A 79 14.89 12.86 7.57
N THR A 80 13.76 12.39 8.11
CA THR A 80 13.67 11.10 8.81
C THR A 80 14.16 9.94 7.96
N PHE A 81 13.83 9.90 6.67
CA PHE A 81 14.27 8.82 5.76
C PHE A 81 15.59 9.09 5.05
N ASP A 82 16.20 10.25 5.33
CA ASP A 82 17.40 10.74 4.66
C ASP A 82 17.25 10.70 3.13
N TRP A 83 16.05 11.00 2.62
CA TRP A 83 15.74 10.75 1.21
C TRP A 83 16.23 11.90 0.33
N PRO A 84 16.89 11.64 -0.81
CA PRO A 84 17.50 12.70 -1.64
C PRO A 84 16.48 13.57 -2.38
N TYR A 85 15.25 13.09 -2.53
CA TYR A 85 14.18 13.78 -3.24
C TYR A 85 13.11 14.30 -2.28
N ARG A 86 12.76 15.59 -2.43
CA ARG A 86 11.62 16.19 -1.74
C ARG A 86 10.49 16.44 -2.74
N PRO A 87 9.36 15.71 -2.65
CA PRO A 87 8.27 15.86 -3.59
C PRO A 87 7.58 17.23 -3.43
N PRO A 88 7.10 17.84 -4.53
CA PRO A 88 6.12 18.91 -4.44
C PRO A 88 4.86 18.40 -3.74
N VAL A 89 4.25 19.26 -2.92
CA VAL A 89 2.96 18.99 -2.28
C VAL A 89 1.96 20.05 -2.73
N PHE A 90 0.73 19.62 -3.03
CA PHE A 90 -0.39 20.48 -3.38
C PHE A 90 -1.53 20.26 -2.40
N VAL A 91 -2.27 21.33 -2.08
CA VAL A 91 -3.52 21.25 -1.31
C VAL A 91 -4.68 21.57 -2.25
N THR A 92 -5.58 20.60 -2.43
CA THR A 92 -6.79 20.73 -3.23
C THR A 92 -8.02 20.90 -2.36
N GLN A 93 -9.00 21.67 -2.83
CA GLN A 93 -10.27 21.82 -2.11
C GLN A 93 -11.08 20.53 -2.22
N SER A 94 -11.44 19.97 -1.06
CA SER A 94 -12.28 18.78 -0.99
C SER A 94 -12.85 18.62 0.42
N PRO A 95 -14.10 18.14 0.54
CA PRO A 95 -14.71 17.81 1.83
C PRO A 95 -14.25 16.45 2.39
N PHE A 96 -13.73 15.55 1.56
CA PHE A 96 -13.39 14.17 1.96
C PHE A 96 -11.98 14.06 2.53
N PHE A 97 -11.76 13.26 3.59
CA PHE A 97 -10.43 12.91 4.06
C PHE A 97 -9.73 12.01 3.05
N ASN A 98 -8.82 12.58 2.27
CA ASN A 98 -8.06 11.84 1.28
C ASN A 98 -6.75 12.57 0.95
N ALA A 99 -5.75 11.79 0.58
CA ALA A 99 -4.49 12.23 0.03
C ALA A 99 -4.09 11.25 -1.08
N GLY A 100 -3.07 11.58 -1.85
CA GLY A 100 -2.59 10.68 -2.87
C GLY A 100 -1.30 11.15 -3.52
N VAL A 101 -0.64 10.21 -4.20
CA VAL A 101 0.52 10.47 -5.05
C VAL A 101 0.18 10.33 -6.52
N LEU A 102 0.73 11.23 -7.33
CA LEU A 102 0.60 11.21 -8.78
C LEU A 102 1.95 11.51 -9.44
N GLY A 103 2.16 10.98 -10.64
CA GLY A 103 3.34 11.23 -11.47
C GLY A 103 4.17 9.99 -11.75
N VAL A 104 5.20 10.15 -12.58
CA VAL A 104 6.11 9.06 -12.96
C VAL A 104 7.56 9.46 -12.70
N LYS A 105 8.06 10.50 -13.37
CA LYS A 105 9.45 10.97 -13.22
C LYS A 105 9.62 11.94 -12.06
N GLU A 106 8.69 12.87 -11.91
CA GLU A 106 8.64 13.87 -10.84
C GLU A 106 7.34 13.71 -10.04
N PRO A 107 7.22 12.64 -9.24
CA PRO A 107 6.02 12.39 -8.47
C PRO A 107 5.77 13.49 -7.43
N PHE A 108 4.50 13.81 -7.20
CA PHE A 108 4.05 14.83 -6.26
C PHE A 108 2.89 14.32 -5.41
N ILE A 109 2.71 14.94 -4.25
CA ILE A 109 1.65 14.62 -3.29
C ILE A 109 0.50 15.62 -3.44
N VAL A 110 -0.72 15.15 -3.36
CA VAL A 110 -1.94 15.96 -3.30
C VAL A 110 -2.67 15.66 -2.00
N LEU A 111 -2.91 16.71 -1.19
CA LEU A 111 -3.68 16.62 0.05
C LEU A 111 -5.03 17.30 -0.13
N ASN A 112 -6.10 16.69 0.39
CA ASN A 112 -7.37 17.39 0.51
C ASN A 112 -7.34 18.40 1.67
N SER A 113 -7.97 19.56 1.47
CA SER A 113 -8.07 20.63 2.47
C SER A 113 -8.79 20.21 3.76
N SER A 114 -9.63 19.18 3.72
CA SER A 114 -10.32 18.59 4.87
C SER A 114 -9.35 18.04 5.91
N LEU A 115 -8.24 17.40 5.48
CA LEU A 115 -7.21 16.86 6.37
C LEU A 115 -6.59 17.95 7.24
N LEU A 116 -6.27 19.09 6.64
CA LEU A 116 -5.62 20.20 7.35
C LEU A 116 -6.49 20.82 8.45
N ARG A 117 -7.82 20.68 8.35
CA ARG A 117 -8.77 21.18 9.36
C ARG A 117 -8.95 20.20 10.52
N GLY A 118 -9.01 18.91 10.22
CA GLY A 118 -9.31 17.87 11.22
C GLY A 118 -8.09 17.33 11.95
N PHE A 119 -6.91 17.35 11.32
CA PHE A 119 -5.76 16.59 11.77
C PHE A 119 -4.76 17.49 12.50
N ASP A 120 -4.19 16.98 13.59
CA ASP A 120 -3.09 17.61 14.31
C ASP A 120 -1.74 17.45 13.59
N GLU A 121 -0.66 18.04 14.12
CA GLU A 121 0.66 18.00 13.47
C GLU A 121 1.20 16.59 13.31
N SER A 122 1.00 15.73 14.29
CA SER A 122 1.48 14.35 14.27
C SER A 122 0.69 13.49 13.28
N GLU A 123 -0.63 13.66 13.24
CA GLU A 123 -1.52 12.97 12.31
C GLU A 123 -1.28 13.42 10.86
N LEU A 124 -1.08 14.73 10.64
CA LEU A 124 -0.78 15.26 9.31
C LEU A 124 0.62 14.84 8.83
N LYS A 125 1.59 14.72 9.75
CA LYS A 125 2.91 14.15 9.46
C LYS A 125 2.79 12.69 9.05
N ALA A 126 1.93 11.93 9.71
CA ALA A 126 1.65 10.54 9.39
C ALA A 126 1.10 10.42 7.96
N VAL A 127 0.06 11.18 7.60
CA VAL A 127 -0.49 11.19 6.23
C VAL A 127 0.57 11.59 5.18
N LEU A 128 1.39 12.61 5.44
CA LEU A 128 2.48 12.99 4.53
C LEU A 128 3.53 11.88 4.37
N ALA A 129 3.88 11.21 5.45
CA ALA A 129 4.83 10.10 5.44
C ALA A 129 4.29 8.88 4.69
N HIS A 130 3.00 8.58 4.87
CA HIS A 130 2.28 7.56 4.15
C HIS A 130 2.35 7.79 2.63
N GLU A 131 1.97 8.98 2.17
CA GLU A 131 2.06 9.32 0.75
C GLU A 131 3.50 9.30 0.24
N PHE A 132 4.44 9.81 1.03
CA PHE A 132 5.85 9.79 0.65
C PHE A 132 6.40 8.36 0.56
N ALA A 133 5.91 7.42 1.36
CA ALA A 133 6.28 6.02 1.28
C ALA A 133 5.96 5.41 -0.08
N HIS A 134 4.82 5.76 -0.67
CA HIS A 134 4.49 5.32 -2.03
C HIS A 134 5.48 5.85 -3.07
N ILE A 135 6.03 7.05 -2.88
CA ILE A 135 7.10 7.57 -3.76
C ILE A 135 8.39 6.79 -3.54
N MET A 136 8.79 6.58 -2.28
CA MET A 136 10.03 5.87 -1.93
C MET A 136 10.03 4.42 -2.42
N SER A 137 8.90 3.72 -2.27
CA SER A 137 8.71 2.33 -2.73
C SER A 137 8.38 2.20 -4.23
N GLY A 138 8.35 3.31 -4.99
CA GLY A 138 8.09 3.26 -6.44
C GLY A 138 6.64 2.90 -6.82
N HIS A 139 5.69 3.06 -5.89
CA HIS A 139 4.27 2.77 -6.10
C HIS A 139 3.57 3.82 -6.99
N THR A 140 4.13 5.02 -7.11
CA THR A 140 3.44 6.16 -7.75
C THR A 140 3.08 5.92 -9.22
N LEU A 141 3.90 5.17 -9.97
CA LEU A 141 3.61 4.83 -11.37
C LEU A 141 2.28 4.09 -11.50
N TYR A 142 2.13 2.99 -10.75
CA TYR A 142 0.95 2.13 -10.81
C TYR A 142 -0.27 2.79 -10.15
N LYS A 143 -0.07 3.59 -9.09
CA LYS A 143 -1.15 4.42 -8.51
C LYS A 143 -1.67 5.47 -9.48
N THR A 144 -0.78 6.10 -10.25
CA THR A 144 -1.18 7.03 -11.32
C THR A 144 -1.96 6.29 -12.41
N LEU A 145 -1.54 5.08 -12.78
CA LEU A 145 -2.28 4.23 -13.73
C LEU A 145 -3.70 3.91 -13.22
N ILE A 146 -3.84 3.51 -11.96
CA ILE A 146 -5.15 3.26 -11.32
C ILE A 146 -6.00 4.54 -11.36
N TRP A 147 -5.46 5.67 -10.91
CA TRP A 147 -6.17 6.94 -10.91
C TRP A 147 -6.68 7.29 -12.31
N MET A 148 -5.88 7.08 -13.36
CA MET A 148 -6.30 7.33 -14.73
C MET A 148 -7.36 6.36 -15.22
N VAL A 149 -7.22 5.07 -14.96
CA VAL A 149 -8.24 4.08 -15.38
C VAL A 149 -9.58 4.38 -14.70
N THR A 150 -9.56 4.85 -13.45
CA THR A 150 -10.77 5.21 -12.69
C THR A 150 -11.36 6.56 -13.10
N ASN A 151 -10.53 7.58 -13.35
CA ASN A 151 -11.00 8.97 -13.52
C ASN A 151 -10.98 9.46 -14.97
N ILE A 152 -10.14 8.89 -15.82
CA ILE A 152 -10.11 9.19 -17.25
C ILE A 152 -10.97 8.16 -17.95
N SER A 153 -11.84 8.64 -18.83
CA SER A 153 -12.79 7.90 -19.65
C SER A 153 -12.18 6.89 -20.64
N LEU A 154 -11.01 6.31 -20.37
CA LEU A 154 -10.42 5.16 -21.08
C LEU A 154 -11.35 3.93 -21.09
N LEU A 155 -12.30 3.87 -20.15
CA LEU A 155 -13.34 2.86 -20.06
C LEU A 155 -14.53 3.08 -21.01
N MET A 156 -14.57 4.14 -21.83
CA MET A 156 -15.74 4.45 -22.67
C MET A 156 -16.01 3.46 -23.82
N LEU A 157 -15.13 2.48 -24.06
CA LEU A 157 -15.34 1.43 -25.06
C LEU A 157 -15.63 0.08 -24.38
N PRO A 158 -16.78 -0.57 -24.62
CA PRO A 158 -17.17 -1.83 -23.95
C PRO A 158 -16.15 -2.98 -24.10
N ILE A 159 -15.43 -3.02 -25.23
CA ILE A 159 -14.44 -4.07 -25.53
C ILE A 159 -13.15 -3.87 -24.73
N THR A 160 -12.74 -2.63 -24.48
CA THR A 160 -11.55 -2.34 -23.64
C THR A 160 -11.83 -2.70 -22.18
N GLN A 161 -13.07 -2.56 -21.71
CA GLN A 161 -13.44 -2.94 -20.35
C GLN A 161 -13.25 -4.43 -20.07
N LEU A 162 -13.61 -5.34 -20.99
CA LEU A 162 -13.56 -6.78 -20.73
C LEU A 162 -12.12 -7.31 -20.70
N LEU A 163 -11.26 -6.82 -21.60
CA LEU A 163 -9.85 -7.20 -21.66
C LEU A 163 -9.04 -6.70 -20.45
N LEU A 164 -9.41 -5.54 -19.90
CA LEU A 164 -8.68 -4.92 -18.80
C LEU A 164 -9.11 -5.39 -17.41
N ARG A 165 -10.24 -6.10 -17.26
CA ARG A 165 -10.72 -6.52 -15.91
C ARG A 165 -9.68 -7.29 -15.09
N PRO A 166 -8.95 -8.28 -15.65
CA PRO A 166 -7.95 -9.01 -14.88
C PRO A 166 -6.80 -8.10 -14.42
N ILE A 167 -6.36 -7.18 -15.29
CA ILE A 167 -5.31 -6.21 -14.98
C ILE A 167 -5.79 -5.23 -13.90
N ILE A 168 -7.02 -4.71 -14.02
CA ILE A 168 -7.62 -3.81 -13.02
C ILE A 168 -7.79 -4.52 -11.68
N ALA A 169 -8.24 -5.78 -11.67
CA ALA A 169 -8.38 -6.56 -10.45
C ALA A 169 -7.03 -6.80 -9.77
N ALA A 170 -5.99 -7.15 -10.54
CA ALA A 170 -4.64 -7.33 -10.03
C ALA A 170 -4.02 -6.01 -9.54
N LEU A 171 -4.27 -4.89 -10.24
CA LEU A 171 -3.87 -3.55 -9.81
C LEU A 171 -4.56 -3.16 -8.50
N ALA A 172 -5.86 -3.44 -8.37
CA ALA A 172 -6.61 -3.14 -7.15
C ALA A 172 -6.11 -3.99 -5.96
N GLU A 173 -5.80 -5.27 -6.19
CA GLU A 173 -5.19 -6.13 -5.17
C GLU A 173 -3.81 -5.63 -4.76
N TRP A 174 -2.94 -5.36 -5.73
CA TRP A 174 -1.63 -4.77 -5.45
C TRP A 174 -1.77 -3.44 -4.70
N ASN A 175 -2.69 -2.56 -5.12
CA ASN A 175 -2.89 -1.27 -4.47
C ASN A 175 -3.25 -1.43 -3.00
N ARG A 176 -4.14 -2.37 -2.65
CA ARG A 176 -4.47 -2.69 -1.26
C ARG A 176 -3.25 -3.12 -0.46
N LYS A 177 -2.40 -3.99 -1.01
CA LYS A 177 -1.20 -4.45 -0.31
C LYS A 177 -0.12 -3.36 -0.20
N SER A 178 -0.04 -2.45 -1.18
CA SER A 178 0.87 -1.30 -1.15
C SER A 178 0.58 -0.33 0.00
N GLU A 179 -0.68 -0.25 0.46
CA GLU A 179 -1.06 0.55 1.63
C GLU A 179 -0.42 0.04 2.91
N LEU A 180 -0.27 -1.27 3.06
CA LEU A 180 0.37 -1.87 4.24
C LEU A 180 1.86 -1.50 4.32
N SER A 181 2.53 -1.39 3.16
CA SER A 181 3.90 -0.88 3.09
C SER A 181 3.97 0.59 3.49
N ALA A 182 3.02 1.40 3.03
CA ALA A 182 2.98 2.82 3.34
C ALA A 182 2.64 3.07 4.82
N ASP A 183 1.78 2.28 5.44
CA ASP A 183 1.48 2.32 6.89
C ASP A 183 2.71 2.03 7.74
N ARG A 184 3.54 1.06 7.34
CA ARG A 184 4.79 0.75 8.04
C ARG A 184 5.80 1.88 7.96
N ALA A 185 5.96 2.48 6.78
CA ALA A 185 6.82 3.64 6.61
C ALA A 185 6.28 4.86 7.36
N GLU A 186 4.98 5.12 7.31
CA GLU A 186 4.33 6.16 8.11
C GLU A 186 4.73 6.05 9.58
N LEU A 187 4.55 4.86 10.17
CA LEU A 187 4.92 4.62 11.56
C LEU A 187 6.42 4.82 11.83
N LEU A 188 7.30 4.45 10.90
CA LEU A 188 8.74 4.74 11.01
C LEU A 188 9.06 6.24 10.97
N ALA A 189 8.23 7.04 10.29
CA ALA A 189 8.40 8.48 10.18
C ALA A 189 7.96 9.22 11.45
N VAL A 190 6.86 8.76 12.07
CA VAL A 190 6.30 9.37 13.29
C VAL A 190 6.90 8.79 14.58
N GLN A 191 7.31 7.52 14.57
CA GLN A 191 7.88 6.78 15.70
C GLN A 191 7.02 6.72 16.96
N ASP A 192 5.72 6.89 16.77
CA ASP A 192 4.63 6.79 17.74
C ASP A 192 3.45 6.17 16.98
N ASP A 193 2.82 5.13 17.51
CA ASP A 193 1.72 4.46 16.81
C ASP A 193 0.43 5.28 16.88
N LYS A 194 0.24 6.06 17.95
CA LYS A 194 -1.02 6.76 18.22
C LYS A 194 -1.48 7.69 17.08
N PRO A 195 -0.62 8.54 16.47
CA PRO A 195 -1.04 9.36 15.33
C PRO A 195 -1.55 8.53 14.16
N SER A 196 -0.88 7.43 13.81
CA SER A 196 -1.28 6.55 12.71
C SER A 196 -2.60 5.82 12.99
N LEU A 197 -2.77 5.33 14.22
CA LEU A 197 -4.03 4.70 14.65
C LEU A 197 -5.20 5.71 14.62
N ASN A 198 -4.95 6.95 15.05
CA ASN A 198 -5.93 8.03 14.99
C ASN A 198 -6.30 8.40 13.54
N VAL A 199 -5.34 8.43 12.62
CA VAL A 199 -5.60 8.68 11.19
C VAL A 199 -6.59 7.63 10.65
N LEU A 200 -6.37 6.35 10.93
CA LEU A 200 -7.26 5.27 10.51
C LEU A 200 -8.67 5.39 11.14
N MET A 201 -8.74 5.73 12.44
CA MET A 201 -10.01 6.01 13.12
C MET A 201 -10.78 7.17 12.47
N ARG A 202 -10.07 8.26 12.12
CA ARG A 202 -10.66 9.42 11.43
C ARG A 202 -11.16 9.05 10.03
N MET A 203 -10.42 8.23 9.30
CA MET A 203 -10.87 7.70 8.00
C MET A 203 -12.13 6.84 8.11
N ALA A 204 -12.33 6.16 9.25
CA ALA A 204 -13.55 5.40 9.54
C ALA A 204 -14.73 6.28 9.99
N GLY A 205 -14.54 7.60 10.13
CA GLY A 205 -15.58 8.56 10.51
C GLY A 205 -15.41 9.17 11.91
N GLY A 206 -14.37 8.80 12.67
CA GLY A 206 -14.06 9.37 13.98
C GLY A 206 -13.42 10.76 13.90
N GLU A 207 -14.10 11.75 13.30
CA GLU A 207 -13.57 13.12 13.19
C GLU A 207 -13.31 13.78 14.55
N ASP A 208 -14.17 13.53 15.54
CA ASP A 208 -13.94 13.94 16.93
C ASP A 208 -13.44 12.73 17.73
N LEU A 209 -12.13 12.68 17.94
CA LEU A 209 -11.47 11.60 18.69
C LEU A 209 -11.91 11.52 20.16
N SER A 210 -12.56 12.54 20.71
CA SER A 210 -13.13 12.47 22.07
C SER A 210 -14.39 11.60 22.16
N GLN A 211 -15.03 11.32 21.01
CA GLN A 211 -16.27 10.56 20.91
C GLN A 211 -16.05 9.07 20.56
N VAL A 212 -14.80 8.67 20.32
CA VAL A 212 -14.44 7.32 19.86
C VAL A 212 -13.34 6.71 20.72
N ASN A 213 -13.26 5.38 20.74
CA ASN A 213 -12.27 4.63 21.50
C ASN A 213 -11.50 3.69 20.57
N LEU A 214 -10.17 3.78 20.59
CA LEU A 214 -9.31 2.92 19.77
C LEU A 214 -9.42 1.43 20.15
N ASN A 215 -9.65 1.11 21.42
CA ASN A 215 -9.82 -0.29 21.84
C ASN A 215 -11.09 -0.89 21.25
N ASP A 216 -12.21 -0.17 21.31
CA ASP A 216 -13.48 -0.60 20.71
C ASP A 216 -13.34 -0.75 19.19
N PHE A 217 -12.49 0.07 18.56
CA PHE A 217 -12.19 -0.06 17.13
C PHE A 217 -11.33 -1.28 16.80
N PHE A 218 -10.41 -1.68 17.70
CA PHE A 218 -9.72 -2.97 17.60
C PHE A 218 -10.68 -4.15 17.82
N GLU A 219 -11.64 -4.03 18.75
CA GLU A 219 -12.70 -5.04 18.93
C GLU A 219 -13.57 -5.15 17.67
N GLN A 220 -13.96 -4.03 17.06
CA GLN A 220 -14.66 -4.00 15.77
C GLN A 220 -13.84 -4.67 14.67
N ALA A 221 -12.53 -4.43 14.64
CA ALA A 221 -11.66 -5.09 13.69
C ALA A 221 -11.62 -6.62 13.91
N GLN A 222 -11.58 -7.08 15.17
CA GLN A 222 -11.66 -8.51 15.49
C GLN A 222 -13.01 -9.10 15.10
N GLU A 223 -14.11 -8.38 15.33
CA GLU A 223 -15.44 -8.78 14.87
C GLU A 223 -15.48 -8.95 13.35
N TYR A 224 -14.89 -8.02 12.60
CA TYR A 224 -14.77 -8.10 11.15
C TYR A 224 -13.96 -9.34 10.73
N ASP A 225 -12.77 -9.58 11.30
CA ASP A 225 -11.94 -10.74 10.98
C ASP A 225 -12.66 -12.06 11.28
N ASN A 226 -13.39 -12.13 12.39
CA ASN A 226 -14.14 -13.32 12.81
C ASN A 226 -15.32 -13.68 11.90
N GLN A 227 -15.77 -12.79 11.00
CA GLN A 227 -16.74 -13.14 9.95
C GLN A 227 -16.08 -14.03 8.89
N LYS A 228 -16.15 -15.35 9.10
CA LYS A 228 -15.43 -16.38 8.32
C LYS A 228 -16.38 -17.36 7.62
N THR A 229 -17.56 -16.92 7.15
CA THR A 229 -18.32 -17.74 6.19
C THR A 229 -17.84 -17.48 4.76
N LEU A 230 -18.00 -18.45 3.86
CA LEU A 230 -17.59 -18.28 2.45
C LEU A 230 -18.27 -17.08 1.79
N LEU A 231 -19.53 -16.84 2.12
CA LEU A 231 -20.28 -15.70 1.62
C LEU A 231 -19.70 -14.37 2.16
N ASP A 232 -19.29 -14.33 3.43
CA ASP A 232 -18.64 -13.16 4.01
C ASP A 232 -17.32 -12.86 3.31
N SER A 233 -16.47 -13.87 3.09
CA SER A 233 -15.19 -13.68 2.37
C SER A 233 -15.41 -13.14 0.95
N ILE A 234 -16.44 -13.61 0.25
CA ILE A 234 -16.83 -13.07 -1.07
C ILE A 234 -17.29 -11.62 -0.93
N HIS A 235 -18.15 -11.31 0.05
CA HIS A 235 -18.60 -9.93 0.27
C HIS A 235 -17.44 -9.00 0.62
N LYS A 236 -16.53 -9.41 1.51
CA LYS A 236 -15.34 -8.65 1.88
C LYS A 236 -14.49 -8.34 0.64
N LEU A 237 -14.25 -9.34 -0.22
CA LEU A 237 -13.53 -9.15 -1.48
C LEU A 237 -14.24 -8.15 -2.40
N LEU A 238 -15.53 -8.35 -2.66
CA LEU A 238 -16.31 -7.52 -3.59
C LEU A 238 -16.43 -6.07 -3.12
N ASN A 239 -16.63 -5.87 -1.82
CA ASN A 239 -16.80 -4.54 -1.22
C ASN A 239 -15.52 -3.68 -1.31
N GLN A 240 -14.36 -4.31 -1.42
CA GLN A 240 -13.07 -3.62 -1.51
C GLN A 240 -12.58 -3.35 -2.94
N LEU A 241 -13.26 -3.86 -3.97
CA LEU A 241 -12.78 -3.78 -5.36
C LEU A 241 -12.61 -2.35 -5.89
N TRP A 242 -13.40 -1.40 -5.39
CA TRP A 242 -13.45 -0.01 -5.89
C TRP A 242 -13.06 1.03 -4.84
N LEU A 243 -12.54 0.59 -3.70
CA LEU A 243 -12.05 1.51 -2.68
C LEU A 243 -10.68 2.04 -3.09
N SER A 244 -10.41 3.30 -2.72
CA SER A 244 -9.08 3.90 -2.92
C SER A 244 -8.03 3.25 -2.02
N HIS A 245 -8.43 2.80 -0.83
CA HIS A 245 -7.60 2.18 0.20
C HIS A 245 -8.38 1.00 0.83
N PRO A 246 -7.71 -0.02 1.40
CA PRO A 246 -8.35 -1.05 2.23
C PRO A 246 -9.12 -0.44 3.39
N TYR A 247 -9.97 -1.26 4.02
CA TYR A 247 -10.73 -0.78 5.16
C TYR A 247 -9.80 -0.40 6.33
N PRO A 248 -10.10 0.70 7.04
CA PRO A 248 -9.29 1.11 8.19
C PRO A 248 -9.14 0.03 9.27
N VAL A 249 -10.15 -0.84 9.45
CA VAL A 249 -10.11 -1.96 10.41
C VAL A 249 -9.10 -3.05 10.04
N GLU A 250 -8.84 -3.28 8.75
CA GLU A 250 -7.79 -4.23 8.32
C GLU A 250 -6.41 -3.61 8.55
N ARG A 251 -6.25 -2.35 8.14
CA ARG A 251 -4.99 -1.61 8.27
C ARG A 251 -4.55 -1.43 9.72
N ILE A 252 -5.50 -1.17 10.64
CA ILE A 252 -5.17 -0.94 12.05
C ILE A 252 -4.62 -2.21 12.71
N GLN A 253 -5.16 -3.39 12.37
CA GLN A 253 -4.66 -4.66 12.86
C GLN A 253 -3.27 -4.97 12.31
N GLU A 254 -3.08 -4.82 11.01
CA GLU A 254 -1.80 -5.08 10.34
C GLU A 254 -0.69 -4.17 10.88
N LEU A 255 -0.97 -2.87 11.01
CA LEU A 255 -0.01 -1.92 11.56
C LEU A 255 0.34 -2.25 13.02
N LYS A 256 -0.66 -2.57 13.84
CA LYS A 256 -0.43 -2.90 15.25
C LYS A 256 0.35 -4.21 15.41
N SER A 257 0.02 -5.23 14.62
CA SER A 257 0.74 -6.50 14.54
C SER A 257 2.21 -6.27 14.19
N TRP A 258 2.48 -5.52 13.11
CA TRP A 258 3.85 -5.24 12.69
C TRP A 258 4.65 -4.44 13.73
N SER A 259 4.05 -3.39 14.29
CA SER A 259 4.68 -2.55 15.32
C SER A 259 5.10 -3.36 16.57
N SER A 260 4.36 -4.44 16.86
CA SER A 260 4.57 -5.31 18.03
C SER A 260 5.43 -6.54 17.72
N SER A 261 5.70 -6.84 16.44
CA SER A 261 6.43 -8.05 15.99
C SER A 261 7.95 -8.04 16.27
N GLY A 262 8.50 -6.89 16.69
CA GLY A 262 9.95 -6.68 16.84
C GLY A 262 10.64 -6.19 15.56
N ALA A 263 10.08 -6.42 14.37
CA ALA A 263 10.65 -5.92 13.11
C ALA A 263 10.74 -4.38 13.09
N TYR A 264 9.66 -3.70 13.50
CA TYR A 264 9.65 -2.25 13.67
C TYR A 264 10.78 -1.77 14.58
N ARG A 265 10.95 -2.42 15.73
CA ARG A 265 12.00 -2.05 16.70
C ARG A 265 13.40 -2.29 16.15
N ALA A 266 13.61 -3.40 15.43
CA ALA A 266 14.88 -3.71 14.80
C ALA A 266 15.30 -2.60 13.81
N ILE A 267 14.37 -2.08 13.01
CA ILE A 267 14.64 -0.94 12.10
C ILE A 267 15.04 0.30 12.91
N LEU A 268 14.28 0.66 13.95
CA LEU A 268 14.61 1.83 14.77
C LEU A 268 15.95 1.72 15.49
N ASP A 269 16.42 0.50 15.76
CA ASP A 269 17.72 0.23 16.36
C ASP A 269 18.86 0.09 15.34
N GLY A 270 18.58 0.31 14.04
CA GLY A 270 19.59 0.37 12.98
C GLY A 270 19.70 -0.88 12.10
N ASN A 271 18.92 -1.92 12.37
CA ASN A 271 18.95 -3.18 11.65
C ASN A 271 18.02 -3.12 10.44
N TYR A 272 18.46 -2.44 9.38
CA TYR A 272 17.71 -2.30 8.14
C TYR A 272 18.62 -2.26 6.91
N LEU A 273 18.04 -2.50 5.74
CA LEU A 273 18.76 -2.46 4.46
C LEU A 273 19.13 -1.02 4.12
N LYS A 274 20.32 -0.81 3.57
CA LYS A 274 20.80 0.50 3.14
C LYS A 274 20.78 0.61 1.62
N ARG A 275 20.32 1.75 1.10
CA ARG A 275 20.29 2.06 -0.33
C ARG A 275 21.72 1.98 -0.89
N GLY A 276 21.86 1.39 -2.08
CA GLY A 276 23.15 1.25 -2.75
C GLY A 276 24.09 0.18 -2.19
N LEU A 277 23.76 -0.49 -1.08
CA LEU A 277 24.57 -1.56 -0.48
C LEU A 277 23.95 -2.97 -0.61
N SER A 278 22.70 -3.06 -1.04
CA SER A 278 22.00 -4.34 -1.18
C SER A 278 22.27 -5.01 -2.53
N THR A 279 22.62 -6.30 -2.47
CA THR A 279 22.91 -7.18 -3.61
C THR A 279 21.80 -8.20 -3.90
N ALA A 280 20.64 -8.07 -3.26
CA ALA A 280 19.56 -9.06 -3.41
C ALA A 280 19.12 -9.15 -4.88
N LYS A 281 19.06 -10.37 -5.41
CA LYS A 281 18.59 -10.61 -6.78
C LYS A 281 17.07 -10.54 -6.80
N ALA A 282 16.51 -9.98 -7.88
CA ALA A 282 15.05 -9.88 -8.06
C ALA A 282 14.32 -11.24 -7.89
N GLU A 283 14.98 -12.35 -8.24
CA GLU A 283 14.48 -13.71 -8.08
C GLU A 283 14.26 -14.10 -6.60
N GLU A 284 15.16 -13.69 -5.71
CA GLU A 284 15.08 -13.96 -4.27
C GLU A 284 13.94 -13.16 -3.62
N GLU A 285 13.71 -11.93 -4.09
CA GLU A 285 12.63 -11.07 -3.62
C GLU A 285 11.25 -11.60 -4.03
N ILE A 286 11.13 -12.07 -5.28
CA ILE A 286 9.92 -12.75 -5.77
C ILE A 286 9.65 -14.00 -4.96
N LYS A 287 10.68 -14.84 -4.74
CA LYS A 287 10.55 -16.06 -3.93
C LYS A 287 10.09 -15.77 -2.50
N ALA A 288 10.71 -14.81 -1.82
CA ALA A 288 10.33 -14.43 -0.46
C ALA A 288 8.87 -13.94 -0.39
N GLY A 289 8.39 -13.25 -1.44
CA GLY A 289 6.99 -12.85 -1.57
C GLY A 289 6.04 -14.04 -1.76
N PHE A 290 6.40 -15.00 -2.61
CA PHE A 290 5.62 -16.24 -2.78
C PHE A 290 5.58 -17.08 -1.51
N ASP A 291 6.72 -17.24 -0.83
CA ASP A 291 6.80 -17.97 0.44
C ASP A 291 5.91 -17.32 1.51
N PHE A 292 5.82 -15.98 1.53
CA PHE A 292 4.88 -15.26 2.41
C PHE A 292 3.42 -15.57 2.07
N TYR A 293 3.01 -15.46 0.79
CA TYR A 293 1.63 -15.78 0.40
C TYR A 293 1.27 -17.24 0.68
N LYS A 294 2.20 -18.16 0.42
CA LYS A 294 1.99 -19.58 0.72
C LYS A 294 1.73 -19.76 2.22
N LYS A 295 2.56 -19.16 3.07
CA LYS A 295 2.40 -19.20 4.52
C LYS A 295 1.08 -18.56 4.96
N GLU A 296 0.73 -17.38 4.43
CA GLU A 296 -0.52 -16.68 4.74
C GLU A 296 -1.73 -17.54 4.34
N LEU A 297 -1.71 -18.19 3.18
CA LEU A 297 -2.77 -19.11 2.74
C LEU A 297 -2.86 -20.38 3.59
N GLU A 298 -1.72 -20.96 3.99
CA GLU A 298 -1.65 -22.15 4.84
C GLU A 298 -2.13 -21.86 6.28
N GLU A 299 -1.83 -20.67 6.81
CA GLU A 299 -2.22 -20.22 8.15
C GLU A 299 -3.60 -19.54 8.18
N SER A 300 -4.17 -19.20 7.02
CA SER A 300 -5.44 -18.49 6.95
C SER A 300 -6.62 -19.38 7.30
N ASP A 301 -7.40 -18.90 8.27
CA ASP A 301 -8.70 -19.46 8.60
C ASP A 301 -9.82 -19.02 7.64
N ASP A 302 -9.52 -18.18 6.64
CA ASP A 302 -10.51 -17.69 5.69
C ASP A 302 -11.01 -18.82 4.74
N PRO A 303 -12.33 -18.96 4.55
CA PRO A 303 -12.90 -19.98 3.67
C PRO A 303 -12.42 -19.95 2.22
N LEU A 304 -12.16 -18.78 1.62
CA LEU A 304 -11.65 -18.70 0.24
C LEU A 304 -10.21 -19.19 0.19
N ALA A 305 -9.39 -18.83 1.18
CA ALA A 305 -8.03 -19.34 1.30
C ALA A 305 -8.00 -20.87 1.50
N ARG A 306 -8.89 -21.41 2.36
CA ARG A 306 -9.03 -22.87 2.55
C ARG A 306 -9.48 -23.59 1.28
N LEU A 307 -10.43 -23.02 0.54
CA LEU A 307 -10.89 -23.58 -0.74
C LEU A 307 -9.77 -23.57 -1.79
N ALA A 308 -9.03 -22.47 -1.89
CA ALA A 308 -7.87 -22.37 -2.78
C ALA A 308 -6.76 -23.38 -2.42
N THR A 309 -6.45 -23.50 -1.13
CA THR A 309 -5.46 -24.46 -0.62
C THR A 309 -5.89 -25.91 -0.86
N GLY A 310 -7.17 -26.23 -0.62
CA GLY A 310 -7.72 -27.55 -0.88
C GLY A 310 -7.71 -27.95 -2.35
N LEU A 311 -7.99 -27.00 -3.26
CA LEU A 311 -7.85 -27.21 -4.71
C LEU A 311 -6.39 -27.38 -5.11
N GLY A 312 -5.48 -26.56 -4.57
CA GLY A 312 -4.04 -26.65 -4.83
C GLY A 312 -3.45 -27.99 -4.39
N GLN A 313 -3.73 -28.43 -3.16
CA GLN A 313 -3.33 -29.74 -2.65
C GLN A 313 -3.94 -30.90 -3.44
N GLY A 314 -5.19 -30.76 -3.89
CA GLY A 314 -5.85 -31.74 -4.75
C GLY A 314 -5.16 -31.90 -6.10
N ILE A 315 -4.71 -30.78 -6.71
CA ILE A 315 -3.95 -30.77 -7.96
C ILE A 315 -2.54 -31.32 -7.75
N GLU A 316 -1.82 -30.88 -6.70
CA GLU A 316 -0.49 -31.39 -6.37
C GLU A 316 -0.50 -32.90 -6.09
N LYS A 317 -1.50 -33.39 -5.35
CA LYS A 317 -1.69 -34.81 -5.10
C LYS A 317 -2.01 -35.58 -6.37
N ALA A 318 -2.89 -35.06 -7.24
CA ALA A 318 -3.18 -35.69 -8.53
C ALA A 318 -1.94 -35.75 -9.45
N VAL A 319 -1.10 -34.72 -9.45
CA VAL A 319 0.17 -34.68 -10.19
C VAL A 319 1.22 -35.60 -9.57
N GLY A 320 1.29 -35.69 -8.25
CA GLY A 320 2.14 -36.61 -7.50
C GLY A 320 1.78 -38.07 -7.78
N ASP A 321 0.49 -38.41 -7.67
CA ASP A 321 -0.04 -39.75 -7.96
C ASP A 321 0.20 -40.14 -9.43
N LEU A 322 0.09 -39.19 -10.37
CA LEU A 322 0.40 -39.41 -11.78
C LEU A 322 1.91 -39.65 -12.00
N GLY A 323 2.76 -38.89 -11.30
CA GLY A 323 4.22 -39.03 -11.33
C GLY A 323 4.71 -40.36 -10.76
N ASP A 324 4.10 -40.83 -9.67
CA ASP A 324 4.40 -42.12 -9.06
C ASP A 324 3.89 -43.28 -9.91
N THR A 325 2.71 -43.14 -10.54
CA THR A 325 2.20 -44.11 -11.52
C THR A 325 3.11 -44.24 -12.74
N ILE A 326 3.66 -43.11 -13.24
CA ILE A 326 4.62 -43.11 -14.36
C ILE A 326 5.97 -43.72 -13.92
N LYS A 327 6.45 -43.44 -12.71
CA LYS A 327 7.66 -44.09 -12.17
C LYS A 327 7.50 -45.60 -12.00
N ASP A 328 6.33 -46.09 -11.58
CA ASP A 328 6.06 -47.53 -11.47
C ASP A 328 5.98 -48.22 -12.84
N LEU A 329 5.52 -47.51 -13.87
CA LEU A 329 5.46 -47.99 -15.26
C LEU A 329 6.82 -48.04 -15.96
N PHE A 330 7.76 -47.16 -15.59
CA PHE A 330 9.06 -47.03 -16.26
C PHE A 330 10.28 -47.38 -15.37
N GLY A 331 10.08 -47.64 -14.08
CA GLY A 331 11.11 -48.01 -13.11
C GLY A 331 11.33 -49.51 -12.93
N ARG A 332 10.55 -50.35 -13.62
CA ARG A 332 10.83 -51.79 -13.79
C ARG A 332 11.50 -52.03 -15.14
N GLY A 333 12.78 -51.68 -15.23
CA GLY A 333 13.68 -52.02 -16.33
C GLY A 333 14.93 -52.67 -15.77
#